data_AF-A5H457-F1
#
_entry.id   AF-A5H457-F1
#
_cell.length_a   1.000
_cell.length_b   1.000
_cell.length_c   1.000
_cell.angle_alpha   90.00
_cell.angle_beta   90.00
_cell.angle_gamma   90.00
#
_symmetry.space_group_name_H-M   'P 1'
#
loop_
_entity.id
_entity.type
_entity.pdbx_description
1 polymer ?
#
loop_
_entity_poly.entity_id
_entity_poly.type
_entity_poly.pdbx_seq_one_letter_code
_entity_poly.pdbx_strand_id
1 'polypeptide(L)'
;DDSQNVPYAYKGTEWVGYDNVNSFRIKAQWLKENKFGGAMVWAIDLDDFTGTFCNQGKFPLINTLKDALGLKSAACNASTQPSEPNSSPGNGSGSGNESSSSESRGYCAGKADG
;
A
#
# COMPACT_ATOMS: atom_id res chain seq x y z
N ASP A 1 -11.49 -18.49 -1.00
CA ASP A 1 -11.32 -19.94 -1.21
C ASP A 1 -10.62 -20.48 0.03
N ASP A 2 -11.33 -21.26 0.83
CA ASP A 2 -10.86 -21.71 2.15
C ASP A 2 -9.75 -22.76 2.04
N SER A 3 -9.62 -23.42 0.88
CA SER A 3 -8.56 -24.39 0.65
C SER A 3 -7.22 -23.72 0.29
N GLN A 4 -7.28 -22.65 -0.50
CA GLN A 4 -6.08 -21.93 -0.98
C GLN A 4 -5.76 -20.65 -0.20
N ASN A 5 -6.65 -20.21 0.70
CA ASN A 5 -6.50 -19.01 1.53
C ASN A 5 -6.27 -17.71 0.73
N VAL A 6 -6.84 -17.63 -0.48
CA VAL A 6 -6.80 -16.45 -1.35
C VAL A 6 -8.20 -16.04 -1.80
N PRO A 7 -8.43 -14.75 -2.07
CA PRO A 7 -9.68 -14.26 -2.64
C PRO A 7 -9.76 -14.46 -4.16
N TYR A 8 -10.98 -14.38 -4.65
CA TYR A 8 -11.28 -14.17 -6.06
C TYR A 8 -12.50 -13.26 -6.17
N ALA A 9 -12.67 -12.62 -7.33
CA ALA A 9 -13.84 -11.81 -7.67
C ALA A 9 -14.30 -12.14 -9.08
N TYR A 10 -15.58 -11.91 -9.36
CA TYR A 10 -16.16 -12.14 -10.69
C TYR A 10 -17.27 -11.15 -10.98
N LYS A 11 -17.50 -10.88 -12.26
CA LYS A 11 -18.61 -10.07 -12.76
C LYS A 11 -19.00 -10.56 -14.15
N GLY A 12 -20.21 -11.07 -14.31
CA GLY A 12 -20.64 -11.69 -15.57
C GLY A 12 -19.74 -12.88 -15.91
N THR A 13 -19.06 -12.81 -17.06
CA THR A 13 -18.12 -13.84 -17.53
C THR A 13 -16.66 -13.57 -17.16
N GLU A 14 -16.38 -12.45 -16.50
CA GLU A 14 -15.02 -12.06 -16.09
C GLU A 14 -14.72 -12.57 -14.69
N TRP A 15 -13.49 -13.05 -14.48
CA TRP A 15 -13.02 -13.57 -13.21
C TRP A 15 -11.58 -13.11 -12.96
N VAL A 16 -11.27 -12.81 -11.70
CA VAL A 16 -9.92 -12.48 -11.24
C VAL A 16 -9.61 -13.18 -9.92
N GLY A 17 -8.48 -13.88 -9.89
CA GLY A 17 -7.84 -14.38 -8.66
C GLY A 17 -6.73 -13.41 -8.28
N TYR A 18 -6.65 -13.05 -7.01
CA TYR A 18 -5.75 -12.00 -6.56
C TYR A 18 -5.36 -12.21 -5.10
N ASP A 19 -4.58 -11.29 -4.56
CA ASP A 19 -4.21 -11.23 -3.15
C ASP A 19 -4.80 -9.99 -2.48
N ASN A 20 -5.13 -10.12 -1.19
CA ASN A 20 -5.60 -9.00 -0.38
C ASN A 20 -4.88 -8.96 0.98
N VAL A 21 -5.22 -7.99 1.81
CA VAL A 21 -4.68 -7.84 3.17
C VAL A 21 -4.76 -9.14 3.99
N ASN A 22 -5.83 -9.93 3.85
CA ASN A 22 -5.97 -11.17 4.61
C ASN A 22 -5.04 -12.28 4.09
N SER A 23 -5.00 -12.52 2.77
CA SER A 23 -4.11 -13.54 2.19
C SER A 23 -2.64 -13.19 2.39
N PHE A 24 -2.27 -11.91 2.30
CA PHE A 24 -0.91 -11.44 2.62
C PHE A 24 -0.53 -11.71 4.08
N ARG A 25 -1.45 -11.51 5.03
CA ARG A 25 -1.22 -11.83 6.44
C ARG A 25 -1.00 -13.33 6.66
N ILE A 26 -1.83 -14.17 6.05
CA ILE A 26 -1.73 -15.63 6.14
C ILE A 26 -0.39 -16.11 5.54
N LYS A 27 -0.04 -15.61 4.34
CA LYS A 27 1.25 -15.94 3.70
C LYS A 27 2.45 -15.50 4.54
N ALA A 28 2.39 -14.32 5.17
CA ALA A 28 3.44 -13.86 6.07
C ALA A 28 3.56 -14.69 7.36
N GLN A 29 2.45 -15.19 7.91
CA GLN A 29 2.46 -16.12 9.04
C GLN A 29 3.11 -17.45 8.64
N TRP A 30 2.64 -18.06 7.54
CA TRP A 30 3.21 -19.29 7.00
C TRP A 30 4.71 -19.15 6.72
N LEU A 31 5.14 -18.02 6.15
CA LEU A 31 6.55 -17.73 5.89
C LEU A 31 7.40 -17.79 7.17
N LYS A 32 6.91 -17.17 8.26
CA LYS A 32 7.58 -17.17 9.57
C LYS A 32 7.64 -18.56 10.19
N GLU A 33 6.53 -19.30 10.13
CA GLU A 33 6.45 -20.68 10.64
C GLU A 33 7.46 -21.60 9.93
N ASN A 34 7.70 -21.36 8.65
CA ASN A 34 8.65 -22.11 7.84
C ASN A 34 10.07 -21.53 7.83
N LYS A 35 10.34 -20.47 8.60
CA LYS A 35 11.67 -19.87 8.79
C LYS A 35 12.36 -19.40 7.50
N PHE A 36 11.60 -18.87 6.54
CA PHE A 36 12.17 -18.21 5.37
C PHE A 36 12.72 -16.82 5.70
N GLY A 37 13.63 -16.32 4.85
CA GLY A 37 14.35 -15.06 5.10
C GLY A 37 13.54 -13.77 4.89
N GLY A 38 12.40 -13.82 4.19
CA GLY A 38 11.58 -12.65 3.93
C GLY A 38 10.67 -12.81 2.71
N ALA A 39 9.89 -11.78 2.42
CA ALA A 39 9.00 -11.71 1.27
C ALA A 39 9.56 -10.74 0.23
N MET A 40 9.38 -11.06 -1.05
CA MET A 40 9.60 -10.15 -2.18
C MET A 40 8.24 -9.77 -2.75
N VAL A 41 8.06 -8.51 -3.14
CA VAL A 41 6.81 -7.99 -3.69
C VAL A 41 7.02 -7.63 -5.15
N TRP A 42 6.21 -8.23 -6.02
CA TRP A 42 6.04 -7.82 -7.40
C TRP A 42 4.63 -7.24 -7.57
N ALA A 43 4.45 -5.94 -7.79
CA ALA A 43 5.43 -4.86 -7.72
C ALA A 43 4.91 -3.72 -6.84
N ILE A 44 5.77 -2.75 -6.51
CA ILE A 44 5.42 -1.63 -5.63
C ILE A 44 4.37 -0.70 -6.23
N ASP A 45 4.43 -0.49 -7.54
CA ASP A 45 3.50 0.35 -8.31
C ASP A 45 2.11 -0.27 -8.52
N LEU A 46 1.96 -1.58 -8.29
CA LEU A 46 0.68 -2.28 -8.39
C LEU A 46 -0.10 -2.35 -7.07
N ASP A 47 0.51 -1.93 -5.95
CA ASP A 47 -0.22 -1.73 -4.70
C ASP A 47 -1.03 -0.43 -4.75
N ASP A 48 -2.01 -0.24 -3.86
CA ASP A 48 -2.75 1.03 -3.75
C ASP A 48 -1.85 2.11 -3.11
N PHE A 49 -0.85 2.57 -3.86
CA PHE A 49 0.19 3.49 -3.39
C PHE A 49 -0.36 4.88 -3.04
N THR A 50 -1.45 5.30 -3.67
CA THR A 50 -2.16 6.55 -3.33
C THR A 50 -3.08 6.38 -2.12
N GLY A 51 -3.58 5.16 -1.89
CA GLY A 51 -4.55 4.82 -0.85
C GLY A 51 -6.00 5.20 -1.20
N THR A 52 -6.28 5.52 -2.46
CA THR A 52 -7.56 6.09 -2.91
C THR A 52 -8.51 5.07 -3.52
N PHE A 53 -8.05 3.85 -3.83
CA PHE A 53 -8.85 2.84 -4.52
C PHE A 53 -9.49 1.84 -3.57
N CYS A 54 -8.73 1.40 -2.55
CA CYS A 54 -9.14 0.34 -1.65
C CYS A 54 -9.70 0.85 -0.32
N ASN A 55 -9.52 2.14 0.01
CA ASN A 55 -9.83 2.73 1.32
C ASN A 55 -9.14 2.00 2.49
N GLN A 56 -7.93 1.49 2.26
CA GLN A 56 -7.13 0.74 3.23
C GLN A 56 -5.84 1.49 3.62
N GLY A 57 -5.73 2.76 3.24
CA GLY A 57 -4.51 3.55 3.38
C GLY A 57 -3.53 3.30 2.24
N LYS A 58 -2.40 4.02 2.24
CA LYS A 58 -1.34 3.86 1.23
C LYS A 58 -0.61 2.54 1.40
N PHE A 59 -0.29 1.88 0.29
CA PHE A 59 0.45 0.61 0.25
C PHE A 59 -0.14 -0.46 1.19
N PRO A 60 -1.45 -0.75 1.11
CA PRO A 60 -2.12 -1.62 2.07
C PRO A 60 -1.53 -3.04 2.10
N LEU A 61 -1.09 -3.58 0.96
CA LEU A 61 -0.53 -4.93 0.89
C LEU A 61 0.91 -4.95 1.43
N ILE A 62 1.77 -4.03 0.99
CA ILE A 62 3.16 -3.96 1.45
C ILE A 62 3.23 -3.63 2.95
N ASN A 63 2.38 -2.73 3.44
CA ASN A 63 2.31 -2.44 4.88
C ASN A 63 1.84 -3.65 5.68
N THR A 64 0.95 -4.48 5.12
CA THR A 64 0.58 -5.74 5.78
C THR A 64 1.79 -6.67 5.97
N LEU A 65 2.69 -6.77 4.98
CA LEU A 65 3.94 -7.54 5.13
C LEU A 65 4.89 -6.88 6.13
N LYS A 66 5.11 -5.57 6.02
CA LYS A 66 5.94 -4.79 6.96
C LYS A 66 5.52 -5.05 8.41
N ASP A 67 4.21 -5.03 8.66
CA ASP A 67 3.60 -5.27 9.96
C ASP A 67 3.82 -6.71 10.41
N ALA A 68 3.46 -7.68 9.56
CA ALA A 68 3.50 -9.09 9.89
C ALA A 68 4.93 -9.64 10.08
N LEU A 69 5.92 -9.05 9.40
CA LEU A 69 7.34 -9.39 9.50
C LEU A 69 8.08 -8.61 10.59
N GLY A 70 7.39 -7.76 11.37
CA GLY A 70 7.99 -7.07 12.52
C GLY A 70 8.87 -5.87 12.15
N LEU A 71 8.67 -5.28 10.97
CA LEU A 71 9.50 -4.19 10.43
C LEU A 71 8.95 -2.79 10.73
N LYS A 72 7.94 -2.65 11.60
CA LYS A 72 7.35 -1.35 11.99
C LYS A 72 8.36 -0.40 12.64
N SER A 73 9.22 -0.95 13.50
CA SER A 73 10.23 -0.22 14.25
C SER A 73 11.58 -0.17 13.54
N ALA A 74 11.68 -0.70 12.31
CA ALA A 74 12.91 -0.60 11.54
C ALA A 74 13.25 0.89 11.32
N ALA A 75 14.48 1.26 11.66
CA ALA A 75 14.93 2.63 11.55
C ALA A 75 14.97 3.06 10.08
N CYS A 76 14.11 4.01 9.71
CA CYS A 76 14.20 4.73 8.44
C CYS A 76 15.07 5.98 8.63
N ASN A 77 16.34 5.77 8.93
CA ASN A 77 17.26 6.89 9.05
C ASN A 77 17.63 7.36 7.66
N ALA A 78 17.39 8.64 7.38
CA ALA A 78 17.96 9.27 6.21
C ALA A 78 19.48 9.19 6.32
N SER A 79 20.13 8.61 5.32
CA SER A 79 21.58 8.70 5.21
C SER A 79 21.94 10.18 4.99
N THR A 80 22.84 10.72 5.79
CA THR A 80 23.40 12.06 5.57
C THR A 80 24.33 12.01 4.36
N GLN A 81 23.75 11.94 3.16
CA GLN A 81 24.49 12.17 1.93
C GLN A 81 24.90 13.66 1.90
N PRO A 82 26.13 14.02 1.50
CA PRO A 82 26.54 15.41 1.37
C PRO A 82 25.55 16.17 0.48
N SER A 83 24.97 17.25 1.00
CA SER A 83 24.06 18.12 0.26
C SER A 83 24.78 18.71 -0.96
N GLU A 84 24.24 18.49 -2.16
CA GLU A 84 24.63 19.27 -3.32
C GLU A 84 24.36 20.78 -3.07
N PRO A 85 25.14 21.70 -3.69
CA PRO A 85 25.03 23.13 -3.41
C PRO A 85 23.66 23.69 -3.80
N ASN A 86 22.88 24.07 -2.79
CA ASN A 86 21.60 24.73 -2.92
C ASN A 86 21.77 26.10 -3.60
N SER A 87 21.24 26.26 -4.81
CA SER A 87 21.00 27.58 -5.43
C SER A 87 19.54 27.96 -5.22
N SER A 88 19.25 28.66 -4.12
CA SER A 88 17.95 29.30 -3.90
C SER A 88 17.85 30.61 -4.68
N PRO A 89 16.62 31.00 -5.07
CA PRO A 89 16.11 32.27 -4.55
C PRO A 89 14.64 32.22 -4.12
N GLY A 90 14.36 32.84 -2.96
CA GLY A 90 13.20 33.74 -2.80
C GLY A 90 11.83 33.20 -2.35
N ASN A 91 11.61 33.27 -1.03
CA ASN A 91 10.45 33.82 -0.28
C ASN A 91 9.02 33.79 -0.87
N GLY A 92 8.06 33.25 -0.10
CA GLY A 92 6.62 33.46 -0.29
C GLY A 92 5.74 32.75 0.75
N SER A 93 5.30 33.47 1.78
CA SER A 93 4.32 33.04 2.78
C SER A 93 2.94 32.75 2.17
N GLY A 94 2.23 31.75 2.72
CA GLY A 94 0.81 31.52 2.43
C GLY A 94 0.19 30.45 3.31
N SER A 95 -0.42 30.87 4.42
CA SER A 95 -1.27 30.04 5.29
C SER A 95 -2.58 29.68 4.59
N GLY A 96 -3.09 28.46 4.81
CA GLY A 96 -4.42 28.06 4.35
C GLY A 96 -4.85 26.72 4.94
N ASN A 97 -5.67 26.79 5.99
CA ASN A 97 -6.38 25.69 6.63
C ASN A 97 -7.69 25.46 5.86
N GLU A 98 -8.12 24.23 5.59
CA GLU A 98 -9.57 23.91 5.48
C GLU A 98 -9.86 22.40 5.48
N SER A 99 -11.05 22.08 5.96
CA SER A 99 -11.49 20.81 6.56
C SER A 99 -12.76 20.31 5.86
N SER A 100 -13.01 18.98 5.97
CA SER A 100 -14.32 18.31 5.80
C SER A 100 -14.87 18.28 4.36
N SER A 101 -15.63 17.30 3.85
CA SER A 101 -16.58 16.33 4.42
C SER A 101 -16.93 15.24 3.38
N SER A 102 -17.58 14.18 3.88
CA SER A 102 -18.13 12.98 3.24
C SER A 102 -19.06 13.18 2.04
N GLU A 103 -19.08 12.22 1.08
CA GLU A 103 -20.33 11.69 0.49
C GLU A 103 -20.10 10.42 -0.35
N SER A 104 -20.93 9.40 -0.10
CA SER A 104 -20.89 8.06 -0.69
C SER A 104 -21.37 8.02 -2.15
N ARG A 105 -20.50 7.59 -3.08
CA ARG A 105 -20.89 7.15 -4.45
C ARG A 105 -20.11 5.89 -4.83
N GLY A 106 -20.80 4.98 -5.51
CA GLY A 106 -20.42 3.57 -5.71
C GLY A 106 -19.00 3.30 -6.22
N TYR A 107 -18.52 2.10 -5.90
CA TYR A 107 -17.16 1.62 -6.16
C TYR A 107 -16.75 1.84 -7.63
N CYS A 108 -15.73 2.69 -7.82
CA CYS A 108 -14.98 2.91 -9.06
C CYS A 108 -15.76 3.40 -10.29
N ALA A 109 -16.94 4.00 -10.13
CA ALA A 109 -17.60 4.67 -11.26
C ALA A 109 -16.82 5.93 -11.69
N GLY A 110 -16.22 5.90 -12.88
CA GLY A 110 -15.66 7.09 -13.54
C GLY A 110 -14.28 7.53 -13.08
N LYS A 111 -13.44 6.62 -12.56
CA LYS A 111 -12.02 6.90 -12.31
C LYS A 111 -11.17 6.41 -13.48
N ALA A 112 -10.11 7.16 -13.80
CA ALA A 112 -9.13 6.76 -14.80
C ALA A 112 -8.35 5.54 -14.31
N ASP A 113 -7.96 4.68 -15.24
CA ASP A 113 -7.09 3.54 -14.98
C ASP A 113 -5.66 4.07 -14.76
N GLY A 114 -5.03 3.65 -13.65
CA GLY A 114 -3.58 3.72 -13.41
C GLY A 114 -2.93 5.09 -13.49
#